data_AF-A0A8T2RSI1-F1
#
_entry.id   AF-A0A8T2RSI1-F1
#
_cell.length_a   1.000
_cell.length_b   1.000
_cell.length_c   1.000
_cell.angle_alpha   90.00
_cell.angle_beta   90.00
_cell.angle_gamma   90.00
#
_symmetry.space_group_name_H-M   'P 1'
#
loop_
_entity.id
_entity.type
_entity.pdbx_description
1 polymer ?
#
loop_
_entity_poly.entity_id
_entity_poly.type
_entity_poly.pdbx_seq_one_letter_code
_entity_poly.pdbx_strand_id
1 'polypeptide(L)'
;MEFLWPEPVQRVQHLAESGLKCIPAQYIRPAAERPQLMIDASAAAHAACREGFQNQRLSSYEGTSLESIGVPVLDVADWTSGGERSETFLRQLKRACEEWGFLQLINHGMSEAELDRVREAARGFFSLPIEEKQAYANDPVSYLWQSPRVYQGRNTRLGRLLLP
;
A
#
# COMPACT_ATOMS: atom_id res chain seq x y z
N MET A 1 11.42 11.65 28.18
CA MET A 1 11.16 10.26 27.74
C MET A 1 11.59 10.18 26.30
N GLU A 2 12.72 9.54 26.04
CA GLU A 2 13.23 9.33 24.69
C GLU A 2 12.37 8.28 24.00
N PHE A 3 11.66 8.66 22.94
CA PHE A 3 10.98 7.74 22.01
C PHE A 3 12.04 7.08 21.10
N LEU A 4 12.97 6.35 21.71
CA LEU A 4 13.88 5.48 20.98
C LEU A 4 13.18 4.13 20.84
N TRP A 5 12.93 3.71 19.60
CA TRP A 5 12.52 2.34 19.33
C TRP A 5 13.55 1.40 19.98
N PRO A 6 13.15 0.56 20.95
CA PRO A 6 14.09 -0.15 21.82
C PRO A 6 14.89 -1.24 21.10
N GLU A 7 14.48 -1.63 19.90
CA GLU A 7 15.16 -2.63 19.08
C GLU A 7 15.46 -2.09 17.67
N PRO A 8 16.56 -2.54 17.03
CA PRO A 8 16.84 -2.21 15.64
C PRO A 8 15.70 -2.69 14.75
N VAL A 9 15.17 -1.80 13.90
CA VAL A 9 14.07 -2.11 12.99
C VAL A 9 14.50 -3.21 12.03
N GLN A 10 14.02 -4.44 12.26
CA GLN A 10 14.23 -5.57 11.36
C GLN A 10 13.27 -5.46 10.17
N ARG A 11 13.81 -5.62 8.96
CA ARG A 11 13.01 -5.59 7.73
C ARG A 11 12.13 -6.85 7.67
N VAL A 12 10.82 -6.66 7.50
CA VAL A 12 9.85 -7.78 7.43
C VAL A 12 10.13 -8.74 6.27
N GLN A 13 10.63 -8.25 5.14
CA GLN A 13 11.05 -9.10 4.01
C GLN A 13 12.14 -10.11 4.43
N HIS A 14 13.17 -9.63 5.15
CA HIS A 14 14.25 -10.49 5.64
C HIS A 14 13.71 -11.54 6.63
N LEU A 15 12.78 -11.16 7.51
CA LEU A 15 12.11 -12.10 8.41
C LEU A 15 11.33 -13.18 7.65
N ALA A 16 10.58 -12.80 6.62
CA ALA A 16 9.83 -13.74 5.77
C ALA A 16 10.77 -14.72 5.03
N GLU A 17 11.92 -14.25 4.56
CA GLU A 17 12.90 -15.05 3.82
C GLU A 17 13.80 -15.91 4.73
N SER A 18 13.86 -15.62 6.04
CA SER A 18 14.74 -16.31 7.00
C SER A 18 14.30 -17.73 7.40
N GLY A 19 13.14 -18.21 6.94
CA GLY A 19 12.66 -19.57 7.22
C GLY A 19 12.14 -19.79 8.65
N LEU A 20 11.66 -18.73 9.31
CA LEU A 20 11.08 -18.82 10.65
C LEU A 20 9.88 -19.79 10.68
N LYS A 21 9.82 -20.62 11.72
CA LYS A 21 8.71 -21.56 11.94
C LYS A 21 7.43 -20.88 12.42
N CYS A 22 7.56 -19.73 13.07
CA CYS A 22 6.45 -18.96 13.60
C CYS A 22 6.77 -17.46 13.53
N ILE A 23 5.71 -16.65 13.47
CA ILE A 23 5.84 -15.19 13.45
C ILE A 23 6.30 -14.73 14.85
N PRO A 24 7.32 -13.85 14.94
CA PRO A 24 7.77 -13.32 16.22
C PRO A 24 6.66 -12.60 16.99
N ALA A 25 6.67 -12.73 18.33
CA ALA A 25 5.58 -12.27 19.19
C ALA A 25 5.26 -10.77 19.02
N GLN A 26 6.25 -9.93 18.70
CA GLN A 26 6.08 -8.49 18.47
C GLN A 26 5.22 -8.14 17.25
N TYR A 27 5.01 -9.07 16.31
CA TYR A 27 4.11 -8.89 15.15
C TYR A 27 2.73 -9.51 15.38
N ILE A 28 2.51 -10.21 16.50
CA ILE A 28 1.22 -10.82 16.83
C ILE A 28 0.35 -9.76 17.52
N ARG A 29 -0.78 -9.40 16.90
CA ARG A 29 -1.75 -8.49 17.52
C ARG A 29 -2.29 -9.06 18.83
N PRO A 30 -2.61 -8.21 19.83
CA PRO A 30 -3.32 -8.64 21.04
C PRO A 30 -4.60 -9.38 20.70
N ALA A 31 -5.01 -10.35 21.52
CA ALA A 31 -6.15 -11.23 21.22
C ALA A 31 -7.45 -10.47 20.89
N ALA A 32 -7.69 -9.33 21.54
CA ALA A 32 -8.86 -8.48 21.30
C ALA A 32 -8.87 -7.79 19.93
N GLU A 33 -7.71 -7.66 19.28
CA GLU A 33 -7.55 -6.99 17.98
C GLU A 33 -7.36 -7.99 16.83
N ARG A 34 -7.29 -9.29 17.13
CA ARG A 34 -7.20 -10.31 16.10
C ARG A 34 -8.53 -10.39 15.36
N PRO A 35 -8.52 -10.49 14.01
CA PRO A 35 -9.74 -10.76 13.27
C PRO A 35 -10.37 -12.04 13.82
N GLN A 36 -11.64 -11.97 14.21
CA GLN A 36 -12.41 -13.18 14.45
C GLN A 36 -12.71 -13.77 13.08
N LEU A 37 -11.81 -14.65 12.60
CA LEU A 37 -12.03 -15.41 11.38
C LEU A 37 -13.36 -16.15 11.53
N MET A 38 -14.40 -15.72 10.80
CA MET A 38 -15.52 -16.61 10.50
C MET A 38 -14.92 -17.83 9.80
N ILE A 39 -15.12 -19.01 10.40
CA ILE A 39 -14.26 -20.19 10.24
C ILE A 39 -14.33 -20.82 8.83
N ASP A 40 -15.24 -20.40 7.96
CA ASP A 40 -15.52 -21.12 6.71
C ASP A 40 -14.58 -20.78 5.53
N ALA A 41 -13.77 -19.70 5.62
CA ALA A 41 -12.87 -19.27 4.52
C ALA A 41 -11.40 -19.73 4.65
N SER A 42 -11.01 -20.35 5.77
CA SER A 42 -9.59 -20.52 6.13
C SER A 42 -8.86 -21.71 5.47
N ALA A 43 -9.59 -22.69 4.95
CA ALA A 43 -9.00 -23.87 4.29
C ALA A 43 -8.46 -23.53 2.88
N ALA A 44 -9.12 -22.63 2.14
CA ALA A 44 -8.71 -22.23 0.80
C ALA A 44 -7.49 -21.27 0.81
N ALA A 45 -7.43 -20.36 1.79
CA ALA A 45 -6.37 -19.37 1.92
C ALA A 45 -4.97 -20.00 2.15
N HIS A 46 -4.89 -21.12 2.88
CA HIS A 46 -3.63 -21.82 3.14
C HIS A 46 -3.03 -22.50 1.88
N ALA A 47 -3.85 -22.84 0.88
CA ALA A 47 -3.38 -23.46 -0.36
C ALA A 47 -2.76 -22.44 -1.33
N ALA A 48 -3.26 -21.20 -1.35
CA ALA A 48 -2.86 -20.16 -2.30
C ALA A 48 -1.49 -19.50 -1.98
N CYS A 49 -1.01 -19.57 -0.74
CA CYS A 49 0.27 -18.97 -0.34
C CYS A 49 1.52 -19.72 -0.84
N ARG A 50 1.36 -20.88 -1.50
CA ARG A 50 2.52 -21.71 -1.92
C ARG A 50 3.02 -21.39 -3.32
N GLU A 51 2.26 -20.66 -4.13
CA GLU A 51 2.71 -20.17 -5.43
C GLU A 51 2.93 -18.66 -5.33
N GLY A 52 4.13 -18.21 -5.74
CA GLY A 52 4.66 -16.88 -5.46
C GLY A 52 3.79 -15.72 -5.95
N PHE A 53 4.20 -14.51 -5.55
CA PHE A 53 3.55 -13.22 -5.82
C PHE A 53 3.44 -12.93 -7.33
N GLN A 54 2.52 -13.61 -8.01
CA GLN A 54 2.13 -13.32 -9.39
C GLN A 54 1.01 -12.28 -9.37
N ASN A 55 1.18 -11.25 -10.19
CA ASN A 55 0.24 -10.16 -10.33
C ASN A 55 -0.86 -10.55 -11.29
N GLN A 56 -1.60 -11.59 -10.93
CA GLN A 56 -2.93 -11.73 -11.46
C GLN A 56 -3.80 -10.63 -10.86
N ARG A 57 -4.55 -9.99 -11.75
CA ARG A 57 -5.70 -9.13 -11.46
C ARG A 57 -6.34 -9.59 -10.14
N LEU A 58 -6.37 -8.68 -9.17
CA LEU A 58 -6.96 -8.84 -7.84
C LEU A 58 -8.48 -9.05 -7.95
N SER A 59 -8.92 -10.13 -8.62
CA SER A 59 -10.31 -10.54 -8.81
C SER A 59 -10.62 -11.92 -8.23
N SER A 60 -9.68 -12.53 -7.50
CA SER A 60 -9.90 -13.84 -6.86
C SER A 60 -9.20 -13.94 -5.50
N TYR A 61 -9.53 -13.01 -4.60
CA TYR A 61 -9.60 -13.31 -3.17
C TYR A 61 -11.09 -13.27 -2.82
N GLU A 62 -11.72 -14.45 -2.71
CA GLU A 62 -13.07 -14.54 -2.14
C GLU A 62 -12.98 -14.38 -0.63
N GLY A 63 -12.82 -13.13 -0.22
CA GLY A 63 -12.78 -12.66 1.16
C GLY A 63 -13.25 -11.22 1.17
N THR A 64 -14.51 -11.03 0.79
CA THR A 64 -15.19 -9.74 0.55
C THR A 64 -14.62 -8.99 -0.65
N SER A 65 -15.16 -9.24 -1.85
CA SER A 65 -15.00 -8.33 -3.00
C SER A 65 -15.36 -6.90 -2.53
N LEU A 66 -14.65 -5.87 -3.00
CA LEU A 66 -15.00 -4.48 -2.66
C LEU A 66 -16.43 -4.12 -3.08
N GLU A 67 -16.97 -4.86 -4.06
CA GLU A 67 -18.39 -4.83 -4.46
C GLU A 67 -19.32 -5.38 -3.36
N SER A 68 -18.87 -6.37 -2.58
CA SER A 68 -19.61 -6.97 -1.47
C SER A 68 -19.66 -6.08 -0.23
N ILE A 69 -18.74 -5.12 -0.09
CA ILE A 69 -18.78 -4.07 0.96
C ILE A 69 -19.49 -2.81 0.42
N GLY A 70 -19.63 -2.65 -0.90
CA GLY A 70 -20.32 -1.52 -1.52
C GLY A 70 -19.48 -0.25 -1.59
N VAL A 71 -18.14 -0.37 -1.65
CA VAL A 71 -17.24 0.79 -1.75
C VAL A 71 -17.59 1.62 -3.00
N PRO A 72 -17.77 2.95 -2.88
CA PRO A 72 -18.12 3.79 -4.03
C PRO A 72 -17.09 3.71 -5.15
N VAL A 73 -17.56 3.43 -6.38
CA VAL A 73 -16.76 3.46 -7.61
C VAL A 73 -17.22 4.64 -8.45
N LEU A 74 -16.31 5.54 -8.78
CA LEU A 74 -16.58 6.75 -9.54
C LEU A 74 -15.80 6.76 -10.85
N ASP A 75 -16.48 7.08 -11.94
CA ASP A 75 -15.88 7.21 -13.27
C ASP A 75 -15.41 8.63 -13.54
N VAL A 76 -14.09 8.81 -13.68
CA VAL A 76 -13.50 10.13 -13.93
C VAL A 76 -13.88 10.68 -15.31
N ALA A 77 -14.29 9.83 -16.25
CA ALA A 77 -14.80 10.28 -17.54
C ALA A 77 -16.10 11.10 -17.39
N ASP A 78 -16.91 10.82 -16.37
CA ASP A 78 -18.13 11.61 -16.12
C ASP A 78 -17.80 13.04 -15.68
N TRP A 79 -16.71 13.23 -14.94
CA TRP A 79 -16.24 14.57 -14.57
C TRP A 79 -15.85 15.39 -15.80
N THR A 80 -15.12 14.79 -16.74
CA THR A 80 -14.60 15.48 -17.94
C THR A 80 -15.65 15.68 -19.02
N SER A 81 -16.78 14.97 -18.95
CA SER A 81 -17.89 15.09 -19.91
C SER A 81 -18.66 16.43 -19.83
N GLY A 82 -18.52 17.17 -18.73
CA GLY A 82 -19.22 18.44 -18.51
C GLY A 82 -20.72 18.29 -18.21
N GLY A 83 -21.41 19.42 -18.00
CA GLY A 83 -22.86 19.47 -17.75
C GLY A 83 -23.31 18.66 -16.52
N GLU A 84 -24.51 18.07 -16.62
CA GLU A 84 -25.16 17.34 -15.52
C GLU A 84 -24.35 16.14 -15.00
N ARG A 85 -23.63 15.45 -15.89
CA ARG A 85 -22.78 14.30 -15.52
C ARG A 85 -21.63 14.73 -14.62
N SER A 86 -20.98 15.83 -14.94
CA SER A 86 -19.90 16.40 -14.14
C SER A 86 -20.40 16.84 -12.75
N GLU A 87 -21.57 17.49 -12.68
CA GLU A 87 -22.17 17.85 -11.39
C GLU A 87 -22.57 16.62 -10.56
N THR A 88 -23.08 15.57 -11.21
CA THR A 88 -23.45 14.32 -10.55
C THR A 88 -22.23 13.61 -9.99
N PHE A 89 -21.14 13.54 -10.76
CA PHE A 89 -19.85 13.05 -10.29
C PHE A 89 -19.38 13.81 -9.04
N LEU A 90 -19.42 15.16 -9.06
CA LEU A 90 -19.00 15.96 -7.91
C LEU A 90 -19.86 15.72 -6.66
N ARG A 91 -21.18 15.54 -6.83
CA ARG A 91 -22.08 15.16 -5.72
C ARG A 91 -21.73 13.78 -5.16
N GLN A 92 -21.47 12.80 -6.01
CA GLN A 92 -21.07 11.46 -5.60
C GLN A 92 -19.70 11.47 -4.90
N LEU A 93 -18.75 12.25 -5.41
CA LEU A 93 -17.42 12.39 -4.82
C LEU A 93 -17.51 12.97 -3.42
N LYS A 94 -18.26 14.08 -3.26
CA LYS A 94 -18.51 14.68 -1.94
C LYS A 94 -19.10 13.66 -0.98
N ARG A 95 -20.16 12.96 -1.41
CA ARG A 95 -20.85 11.96 -0.59
C ARG A 95 -19.93 10.80 -0.19
N ALA A 96 -19.14 10.28 -1.12
CA ALA A 96 -18.18 9.22 -0.82
C ALA A 96 -17.13 9.67 0.20
N CYS A 97 -16.62 10.90 0.08
CA CYS A 97 -15.68 11.45 1.06
C CYS A 97 -16.30 11.66 2.45
N GLU A 98 -17.56 12.11 2.53
CA GLU A 98 -18.26 12.38 3.80
C GLU A 98 -18.75 11.10 4.49
N GLU A 99 -19.29 10.14 3.74
CA GLU A 99 -19.91 8.92 4.29
C GLU A 99 -18.91 7.77 4.45
N TRP A 100 -17.97 7.61 3.51
CA TRP A 100 -17.04 6.48 3.48
C TRP A 100 -15.61 6.86 3.85
N GLY A 101 -15.14 8.04 3.42
CA GLY A 101 -13.73 8.42 3.51
C GLY A 101 -12.79 7.59 2.61
N PHE A 102 -13.36 6.71 1.78
CA PHE A 102 -12.65 5.82 0.85
C PHE A 102 -13.51 5.56 -0.40
N LEU A 103 -12.89 5.54 -1.58
CA LEU A 103 -13.55 5.33 -2.88
C LEU A 103 -12.56 4.81 -3.93
N GLN A 104 -13.08 4.29 -5.04
CA GLN A 104 -12.30 3.84 -6.19
C GLN A 104 -12.55 4.75 -7.40
N LEU A 105 -11.50 5.13 -8.12
CA LEU A 105 -11.58 5.92 -9.35
C LEU A 105 -11.24 5.06 -10.57
N ILE A 106 -12.16 4.98 -11.53
CA ILE A 106 -11.95 4.33 -12.83
C ILE A 106 -11.79 5.38 -13.94
N ASN A 107 -11.17 4.99 -15.06
CA ASN A 107 -10.89 5.86 -16.19
C ASN A 107 -10.18 7.18 -15.81
N HIS A 108 -9.30 7.12 -14.80
CA HIS A 108 -8.56 8.27 -14.26
C HIS A 108 -7.40 8.76 -15.17
N GLY A 109 -7.30 8.24 -16.40
CA GLY A 109 -6.36 8.70 -17.42
C GLY A 109 -4.99 8.04 -17.41
N MET A 110 -4.69 7.14 -16.47
CA MET A 110 -3.47 6.32 -16.53
C MET A 110 -3.71 5.08 -17.40
N SER A 111 -2.83 4.87 -18.37
CA SER A 111 -2.83 3.67 -19.19
C SER A 111 -2.42 2.44 -18.37
N GLU A 112 -2.88 1.26 -18.78
CA GLU A 112 -2.46 -0.01 -18.16
C GLU A 112 -0.93 -0.18 -18.22
N ALA A 113 -0.31 0.22 -19.34
CA ALA A 113 1.14 0.18 -19.51
C ALA A 113 1.89 1.08 -18.51
N GLU A 114 1.34 2.23 -18.11
CA GLU A 114 1.94 3.09 -17.07
C GLU A 114 1.87 2.44 -15.70
N LEU A 115 0.70 1.88 -15.35
CA LEU A 115 0.50 1.17 -14.09
C LEU A 115 1.44 -0.04 -14.00
N ASP A 116 1.62 -0.78 -15.09
CA ASP A 116 2.54 -1.91 -15.15
C ASP A 116 3.99 -1.49 -14.98
N ARG A 117 4.42 -0.39 -15.60
CA ARG A 117 5.77 0.16 -15.37
C ARG A 117 6.01 0.54 -13.91
N VAL A 118 5.03 1.15 -13.25
CA VAL A 118 5.15 1.49 -11.81
C VAL A 118 5.26 0.22 -10.96
N ARG A 119 4.43 -0.78 -11.25
CA ARG A 119 4.46 -2.07 -10.54
C ARG A 119 5.79 -2.81 -10.77
N GLU A 120 6.29 -2.83 -12.00
CA GLU A 120 7.59 -3.44 -12.32
C GLU A 120 8.75 -2.71 -11.65
N ALA A 121 8.74 -1.37 -11.64
CA ALA A 121 9.74 -0.60 -10.93
C ALA A 121 9.73 -0.90 -9.42
N ALA A 122 8.54 -1.00 -8.81
CA ALA A 122 8.41 -1.39 -7.41
C ALA A 122 8.94 -2.82 -7.16
N ARG A 123 8.53 -3.81 -7.96
CA ARG A 123 9.04 -5.19 -7.84
C ARG A 123 10.55 -5.25 -8.02
N GLY A 124 11.09 -4.56 -9.01
CA GLY A 124 12.52 -4.48 -9.26
C GLY A 124 13.27 -3.93 -8.05
N PHE A 125 12.80 -2.80 -7.49
CA PHE A 125 13.39 -2.22 -6.29
C PHE A 125 13.34 -3.17 -5.08
N PHE A 126 12.19 -3.78 -4.80
CA PHE A 126 12.06 -4.68 -3.64
C PHE A 126 12.78 -6.03 -3.82
N SER A 127 13.15 -6.39 -5.05
CA SER A 127 13.98 -7.57 -5.36
C SER A 127 15.48 -7.33 -5.18
N LEU A 128 15.92 -6.07 -5.01
CA LEU A 128 17.33 -5.77 -4.73
C LEU A 128 17.78 -6.34 -3.37
N PRO A 129 19.09 -6.61 -3.19
CA PRO A 129 19.68 -6.95 -1.90
C PRO A 129 19.33 -5.93 -0.80
N ILE A 130 19.27 -6.39 0.45
CA ILE A 130 18.89 -5.53 1.58
C ILE A 130 19.88 -4.38 1.77
N GLU A 131 21.17 -4.61 1.51
CA GLU A 131 22.26 -3.64 1.60
C GLU A 131 22.03 -2.48 0.64
N GLU A 132 21.61 -2.76 -0.59
CA GLU A 132 21.27 -1.73 -1.58
C GLU A 132 20.04 -0.93 -1.17
N LYS A 133 19.01 -1.61 -0.63
CA LYS A 133 17.80 -0.94 -0.14
C LYS A 133 18.05 -0.12 1.12
N GLN A 134 19.03 -0.50 1.96
CA GLN A 134 19.41 0.22 3.17
C GLN A 134 20.00 1.60 2.88
N ALA A 135 20.60 1.82 1.70
CA ALA A 135 21.04 3.15 1.28
C ALA A 135 19.89 4.17 1.18
N TYR A 136 18.65 3.69 1.03
CA TYR A 136 17.41 4.48 0.98
C TYR A 136 16.58 4.37 2.26
N ALA A 137 17.14 3.80 3.33
CA ALA A 137 16.44 3.71 4.60
C ALA A 137 16.15 5.10 5.16
N ASN A 138 14.91 5.33 5.55
CA ASN A 138 14.56 6.55 6.28
C ASN A 138 15.24 6.54 7.65
N ASP A 139 15.72 7.71 8.08
CA ASP A 139 16.12 7.92 9.47
C ASP A 139 14.85 7.93 10.35
N PRO A 140 14.71 7.07 11.37
CA PRO A 140 13.56 7.08 12.27
C PRO A 140 13.29 8.47 12.87
N VAL A 141 14.32 9.31 12.99
CA VAL A 141 14.24 10.67 13.54
C VAL A 141 13.75 11.68 12.50
N SER A 142 13.84 11.40 11.19
CA SER A 142 13.40 12.35 10.15
C SER A 142 11.89 12.50 10.04
N TYR A 143 11.11 11.58 10.61
CA TYR A 143 9.64 11.65 10.69
C TYR A 143 9.12 12.32 11.96
N LEU A 144 9.98 12.60 12.93
CA LEU A 144 9.60 13.43 14.05
C LEU A 144 9.50 14.87 13.54
N TRP A 145 8.28 15.38 13.41
CA TRP A 145 7.98 16.78 13.03
C TRP A 145 8.70 17.83 13.90
N GLN A 146 9.31 17.41 15.02
CA GLN A 146 10.10 18.22 15.95
C GLN A 146 11.63 18.16 15.70
N SER A 147 12.11 17.48 14.65
CA SER A 147 13.55 17.38 14.36
C SER A 147 14.09 18.61 13.63
N PRO A 148 15.19 19.26 14.11
CA PRO A 148 15.79 20.43 13.45
C PRO A 148 16.36 20.14 12.05
N ARG A 149 16.49 18.86 11.67
CA ARG A 149 17.03 18.43 10.37
C ARG A 149 16.03 18.47 9.22
N VAL A 150 14.74 18.75 9.49
CA VAL A 150 13.70 18.80 8.45
C VAL A 150 13.84 20.01 7.51
N TYR A 151 14.65 21.02 7.87
CA TYR A 151 14.80 22.27 7.08
C TYR A 151 16.23 22.61 6.65
N GLN A 152 17.06 21.62 6.35
CA GLN A 152 18.24 21.86 5.51
C GLN A 152 18.20 20.93 4.31
N GLY A 153 17.69 21.47 3.19
CA GLY A 153 17.75 20.86 1.88
C GLY A 153 19.20 20.55 1.49
N ARG A 154 19.68 19.38 1.90
CA ARG A 154 20.84 18.76 1.28
C ARG A 154 20.32 17.96 0.11
N ASN A 155 20.44 18.59 -1.05
CA ASN A 155 20.49 18.03 -2.40
C ASN A 155 20.92 16.54 -2.39
N THR A 156 19.95 15.65 -2.20
CA THR A 156 20.13 14.23 -2.46
C THR A 156 20.03 14.05 -3.97
N ARG A 157 20.83 13.12 -4.53
CA ARG A 157 20.94 12.82 -5.96
C ARG A 157 19.62 12.38 -6.66
N LEU A 158 18.47 12.55 -6.02
CA LEU A 158 17.14 12.30 -6.55
C LEU A 158 16.69 13.33 -7.61
N GLY A 159 17.36 14.48 -7.73
CA GLY A 159 17.06 15.45 -8.78
C GLY A 159 17.65 15.14 -10.17
N ARG A 160 18.44 14.06 -10.34
CA ARG A 160 19.20 13.82 -11.58
C ARG A 160 18.98 12.45 -12.24
N LEU A 161 17.97 11.69 -11.82
CA LEU A 161 17.60 10.41 -12.45
C LEU A 161 16.18 10.41 -13.06
N LEU A 162 15.49 11.56 -13.07
CA LEU A 162 14.12 11.67 -13.60
C LEU A 162 13.87 12.90 -14.48
N LEU A 163 14.90 13.41 -15.17
CA LEU A 163 14.72 14.33 -16.29
C LEU A 163 15.70 13.98 -17.41
N PRO A 164 15.26 13.86 -18.68
CA PRO A 164 16.13 13.73 -19.84
C PRO A 164 16.97 15.01 -20.08
#